data_AF-A0A3D5K5M9-F1
#
_entry.id   AF-A0A3D5K5M9-F1
#
_cell.length_a   1.000
_cell.length_b   1.000
_cell.length_c   1.000
_cell.angle_alpha   90.00
_cell.angle_beta   90.00
_cell.angle_gamma   90.00
#
_symmetry.space_group_name_H-M   'P 1'
#
loop_
_entity.id
_entity.type
_entity.pdbx_description
1 polymer ?
#
loop_
_entity_poly.entity_id
_entity_poly.type
_entity_poly.pdbx_seq_one_letter_code
_entity_poly.pdbx_strand_id
1 'polypeptide(L)'
;MDPDLLQAFGWTGGARPDDGRLGRIVRVDRGECDVVTDEGRLRVLSDSQRSQDLLAPATGDWVVVVDDPELGPLISRVLDRANTVSRRDPSEAVIEQVLVANVDLVLIVHGLDRPLPPGRLERFLVVGWDSGAEVVVVLTKADREPEAAIEVAATVRALAPDVEVL
;
A
#
# COMPACT_ATOMS: atom_id res chain seq x y z
N MET A 1 -17.51 -15.68 -12.62
CA MET A 1 -17.29 -14.25 -12.41
C MET A 1 -17.87 -13.89 -11.07
N ASP A 2 -17.05 -13.37 -10.17
CA ASP A 2 -17.46 -12.88 -8.86
C ASP A 2 -17.32 -11.34 -8.87
N PRO A 3 -18.40 -10.59 -9.14
CA PRO A 3 -18.34 -9.12 -9.20
C PRO A 3 -17.95 -8.49 -7.86
N ASP A 4 -18.02 -9.24 -6.76
CA ASP A 4 -17.68 -8.78 -5.41
C ASP A 4 -16.18 -8.90 -5.14
N LEU A 5 -15.44 -9.67 -5.93
CA LEU A 5 -14.02 -9.92 -5.67
C LEU A 5 -13.22 -8.61 -5.73
N LEU A 6 -13.40 -7.79 -6.77
CA LEU A 6 -12.69 -6.51 -6.86
C LEU A 6 -13.14 -5.52 -5.77
N GLN A 7 -14.40 -5.57 -5.34
CA GLN A 7 -14.91 -4.74 -4.24
C GLN A 7 -14.24 -5.13 -2.91
N ALA A 8 -14.03 -6.43 -2.67
CA ALA A 8 -13.29 -6.92 -1.51
C ALA A 8 -11.82 -6.45 -1.49
N PHE A 9 -11.26 -6.07 -2.64
CA PHE A 9 -9.94 -5.44 -2.76
C PHE A 9 -10.00 -3.91 -2.88
N GLY A 10 -11.14 -3.28 -2.57
CA GLY A 10 -11.30 -1.84 -2.47
C GLY A 10 -11.72 -1.13 -3.76
N TRP A 11 -12.27 -1.83 -4.75
CA TRP A 11 -12.86 -1.16 -5.92
C TRP A 11 -14.20 -0.52 -5.53
N THR A 12 -14.26 0.81 -5.55
CA THR A 12 -15.44 1.59 -5.13
C THR A 12 -16.39 1.96 -6.26
N GLY A 13 -16.19 1.45 -7.48
CA GLY A 13 -17.16 1.57 -8.58
C GLY A 13 -16.87 2.63 -9.65
N GLY A 14 -15.61 2.77 -10.08
CA GLY A 14 -15.23 3.62 -11.21
C GLY A 14 -15.53 3.03 -12.60
N ALA A 15 -15.22 3.78 -13.65
CA ALA A 15 -15.26 3.29 -15.02
C ALA A 15 -14.32 2.10 -15.18
N ARG A 16 -14.85 0.98 -15.70
CA ARG A 16 -14.01 -0.15 -16.10
C ARG A 16 -13.32 0.19 -17.43
N PRO A 17 -12.05 -0.20 -17.61
CA PRO A 17 -11.40 -0.10 -18.90
C PRO A 17 -12.17 -0.91 -19.95
N ASP A 18 -12.25 -0.38 -21.16
CA ASP A 18 -12.78 -1.04 -22.36
C ASP A 18 -11.69 -1.77 -23.15
N ASP A 19 -10.42 -1.50 -22.83
CA ASP A 19 -9.22 -1.95 -23.53
C ASP A 19 -8.47 -3.08 -22.80
N GLY A 20 -9.05 -3.67 -21.76
CA GLY A 20 -8.47 -4.81 -21.04
C GLY A 20 -9.19 -5.15 -19.75
N ARG A 21 -8.59 -6.06 -18.97
CA ARG A 21 -9.12 -6.48 -17.67
C ARG A 21 -8.63 -5.55 -16.58
N LEU A 22 -9.55 -5.03 -15.78
CA LEU A 22 -9.20 -4.32 -14.55
C LEU A 22 -8.63 -5.31 -13.53
N GLY A 23 -7.56 -4.94 -12.86
CA GLY A 23 -7.03 -5.72 -11.76
C GLY A 23 -6.36 -4.89 -10.68
N ARG A 24 -6.24 -5.47 -9.48
CA ARG A 24 -5.49 -4.91 -8.35
C ARG A 24 -4.20 -5.70 -8.16
N ILE A 25 -3.07 -5.00 -8.12
CA ILE A 25 -1.80 -5.62 -7.73
C ILE A 25 -1.86 -5.97 -6.24
N VAL A 26 -1.68 -7.24 -5.92
CA VAL A 26 -1.57 -7.74 -4.54
C VAL A 26 -0.15 -8.11 -4.14
N ARG A 27 0.74 -8.23 -5.13
CA ARG A 27 2.17 -8.50 -4.93
C ARG A 27 2.97 -7.99 -6.13
N VAL A 28 4.10 -7.35 -5.85
CA VAL A 28 5.10 -6.97 -6.86
C VAL A 28 6.37 -7.78 -6.63
N ASP A 29 6.85 -8.44 -7.68
CA ASP A 29 8.17 -9.04 -7.77
C ASP A 29 8.95 -8.36 -8.91
N ARG A 30 10.24 -8.73 -9.11
CA ARG A 30 11.04 -8.15 -10.19
C ARG A 30 10.54 -8.61 -11.55
N GLY A 31 9.90 -7.69 -12.29
CA GLY A 31 9.41 -7.92 -13.66
C GLY A 31 8.04 -8.59 -13.76
N GLU A 32 7.42 -8.92 -12.63
CA GLU A 32 6.13 -9.62 -12.57
C GLU A 32 5.29 -9.16 -11.38
N CYS A 33 3.98 -9.31 -11.49
CA CYS A 33 3.04 -8.97 -10.42
C CYS A 33 1.97 -10.07 -10.28
N ASP A 34 1.50 -10.28 -9.05
CA ASP A 34 0.24 -11.00 -8.84
C ASP A 34 -0.90 -9.97 -8.86
N VAL A 35 -1.86 -10.19 -9.75
CA VAL A 35 -3.00 -9.30 -9.96
C VAL A 35 -4.30 -10.06 -9.70
N VAL A 36 -5.18 -9.47 -8.89
CA VAL A 36 -6.57 -9.94 -8.73
C VAL A 36 -7.45 -9.21 -9.75
N THR A 37 -8.13 -9.97 -10.60
CA THR A 37 -9.17 -9.51 -11.53
C THR A 37 -10.54 -10.05 -11.08
N ASP A 38 -11.62 -9.74 -11.81
CA ASP A 38 -12.94 -10.35 -11.60
C ASP A 38 -13.04 -11.83 -12.03
N GLU A 39 -12.03 -12.31 -12.75
CA GLU A 39 -11.85 -13.72 -13.13
C GLU A 39 -10.98 -14.49 -12.12
N GLY A 40 -10.34 -13.79 -11.18
CA GLY A 40 -9.47 -14.37 -10.16
C GLY A 40 -8.04 -13.84 -10.21
N ARG A 41 -7.11 -14.57 -9.58
CA ARG A 41 -5.69 -14.20 -9.49
C ARG A 41 -4.93 -14.64 -10.74
N LEU A 42 -4.13 -13.73 -11.28
CA LEU A 42 -3.26 -13.93 -12.44
C LEU A 42 -1.85 -13.48 -12.12
N ARG A 43 -0.86 -14.21 -12.64
CA ARG A 43 0.53 -13.76 -12.69
C ARG A 43 0.72 -12.99 -13.98
N VAL A 44 1.14 -11.74 -13.90
CA VAL A 44 1.25 -10.85 -15.07
C VAL A 44 2.66 -10.28 -15.18
N LEU A 45 3.13 -10.11 -16.41
CA LEU A 45 4.40 -9.44 -16.66
C LEU A 45 4.23 -7.93 -16.41
N SER A 46 5.27 -7.33 -15.81
CA SER A 46 5.38 -5.89 -15.59
C SER A 46 6.54 -5.38 -16.44
N ASP A 47 6.23 -4.79 -17.59
CA ASP A 47 7.24 -4.30 -18.53
C ASP A 47 7.82 -2.93 -18.15
N SER A 48 8.02 -2.72 -16.84
CA SER A 48 8.54 -1.49 -16.25
C SER A 48 9.98 -1.15 -16.70
N GLN A 49 10.64 -2.06 -17.45
CA GLN A 49 11.96 -1.82 -18.03
C GLN A 49 11.95 -1.37 -19.50
N ARG A 50 10.90 -1.66 -20.30
CA ARG A 50 10.84 -1.21 -21.71
C ARG A 50 10.05 0.06 -21.91
N SER A 51 9.17 0.38 -20.97
CA SER A 51 8.30 1.54 -21.04
C SER A 51 9.00 2.78 -20.48
N GLN A 52 9.53 3.61 -21.38
CA GLN A 52 10.31 4.81 -21.05
C GLN A 52 9.49 5.91 -20.35
N ASP A 53 8.18 5.71 -20.14
CA ASP A 53 7.24 6.68 -19.55
C ASP A 53 6.30 6.11 -18.47
N LEU A 54 6.41 4.83 -18.08
CA LEU A 54 5.39 4.22 -17.20
C LEU A 54 5.77 4.25 -15.72
N LEU A 55 4.87 4.87 -14.96
CA LEU A 55 4.77 4.83 -13.51
C LEU A 55 5.02 3.41 -12.99
N ALA A 56 6.08 3.22 -12.21
CA ALA A 56 6.50 1.89 -11.75
C ALA A 56 5.38 1.24 -10.90
N PRO A 57 4.91 0.02 -11.23
CA PRO A 57 3.82 -0.63 -10.50
C PRO A 57 4.20 -0.89 -9.04
N ALA A 58 3.26 -0.64 -8.14
CA ALA A 58 3.35 -0.86 -6.72
C ALA A 58 2.19 -1.73 -6.23
N THR A 59 2.36 -2.38 -5.09
CA THR A 59 1.26 -3.10 -4.44
C THR A 59 0.11 -2.14 -4.17
N GLY A 60 -1.13 -2.59 -4.41
CA GLY A 60 -2.33 -1.78 -4.27
C GLY A 60 -2.69 -0.94 -5.49
N ASP A 61 -1.83 -0.87 -6.52
CA ASP A 61 -2.19 -0.24 -7.78
C ASP A 61 -3.37 -0.95 -8.45
N TRP A 62 -4.23 -0.13 -9.05
CA TRP A 62 -5.17 -0.58 -10.05
C TRP A 62 -4.48 -0.54 -11.42
N VAL A 63 -4.63 -1.60 -12.19
CA VAL A 63 -3.97 -1.79 -13.48
C VAL A 63 -4.93 -2.29 -14.52
N VAL A 64 -4.56 -2.11 -15.77
CA VAL A 64 -5.19 -2.80 -16.89
C VAL A 64 -4.27 -3.90 -17.38
N VAL A 65 -4.81 -5.10 -17.46
CA VAL A 65 -4.14 -6.31 -17.92
C VAL A 65 -4.66 -6.67 -19.31
N VAL A 66 -3.75 -6.86 -20.25
CA VAL A 66 -4.03 -7.32 -21.61
C VAL A 66 -3.29 -8.63 -21.85
N ASP A 67 -3.80 -9.45 -22.76
CA ASP A 67 -3.11 -10.65 -23.22
C ASP A 67 -2.27 -10.31 -24.46
N ASP A 68 -0.95 -10.36 -24.32
CA ASP A 68 -0.03 -10.25 -25.44
C ASP A 68 0.12 -11.62 -26.13
N PRO A 69 0.12 -11.68 -27.48
CA PRO A 69 0.21 -12.94 -28.22
C PRO A 69 1.50 -13.75 -27.97
N GLU A 70 2.60 -13.09 -27.63
CA GLU A 70 3.91 -13.72 -27.43
C GLU A 70 4.27 -13.87 -25.95
N LEU A 71 3.92 -12.87 -25.15
CA LEU A 71 4.33 -12.77 -23.74
C LEU A 71 3.25 -13.25 -22.76
N GLY A 72 2.00 -13.39 -23.21
CA GLY A 72 0.87 -13.69 -22.35
C GLY A 72 0.39 -12.45 -21.57
N PRO A 73 -0.22 -12.61 -20.38
CA PRO A 73 -0.82 -11.51 -19.66
C PRO A 73 0.22 -10.52 -19.15
N LEU A 74 0.05 -9.23 -19.48
CA LEU A 74 0.94 -8.15 -19.05
C LEU A 74 0.16 -6.91 -18.61
N ILE A 75 0.80 -6.11 -17.75
CA ILE A 75 0.28 -4.79 -17.34
C ILE A 75 0.49 -3.82 -18.49
N SER A 76 -0.60 -3.35 -19.11
CA SER A 76 -0.55 -2.33 -20.16
C SER A 76 -0.38 -0.93 -19.57
N ARG A 77 -1.03 -0.64 -18.44
CA ARG A 77 -0.86 0.61 -17.68
C ARG A 77 -1.28 0.48 -16.22
N VAL A 78 -0.72 1.36 -15.41
CA VAL A 78 -1.19 1.68 -14.05
C VAL A 78 -2.23 2.80 -14.13
N LEU A 79 -3.35 2.67 -13.43
CA LEU A 79 -4.37 3.71 -13.31
C LEU A 79 -3.95 4.77 -12.27
N ASP A 80 -4.58 5.94 -12.31
CA ASP A 80 -4.28 7.02 -11.38
C ASP A 80 -4.40 6.56 -9.92
N ARG A 81 -3.39 6.91 -9.13
CA ARG A 81 -3.33 6.59 -7.71
C ARG A 81 -4.13 7.63 -6.93
N ALA A 82 -5.02 7.18 -6.05
CA ALA A 82 -5.69 8.06 -5.10
C ALA A 82 -4.72 8.58 -4.03
N ASN A 83 -3.79 7.72 -3.61
CA ASN A 83 -2.73 8.05 -2.67
C ASN A 83 -1.54 7.08 -2.78
N THR A 84 -0.45 7.42 -2.11
CA THR A 84 0.77 6.60 -2.03
C THR A 84 1.42 6.70 -0.66
N VAL A 85 1.92 5.56 -0.18
CA VAL A 85 2.97 5.55 0.85
C VAL A 85 4.30 5.34 0.15
N SER A 86 5.21 6.28 0.33
CA SER A 86 6.49 6.28 -0.38
C SER A 86 7.68 6.40 0.56
N ARG A 87 8.85 6.06 0.02
CA ARG A 87 10.13 6.27 0.66
C ARG A 87 10.98 7.17 -0.23
N ARG A 88 11.37 8.32 0.31
CA ARG A 88 12.35 9.21 -0.33
C ARG A 88 13.74 8.70 0.03
N ASP A 89 14.56 8.36 -0.97
CA ASP A 89 15.98 8.11 -0.76
C ASP A 89 16.74 9.44 -0.84
N PRO A 90 17.42 9.89 0.22
CA PRO A 90 18.14 11.17 0.21
C PRO A 90 19.44 11.12 -0.63
N SER A 91 19.87 9.95 -1.10
CA SER A 91 21.14 9.78 -1.83
C SER A 91 21.01 9.72 -3.35
N GLU A 92 19.82 9.43 -3.88
CA GLU A 92 19.56 9.40 -5.32
C GLU A 92 18.71 10.60 -5.74
N ALA A 93 19.20 11.33 -6.74
CA ALA A 93 18.41 12.35 -7.39
C ALA A 93 17.15 11.72 -8.02
N VAL A 94 15.97 12.06 -7.48
CA VAL A 94 14.68 12.20 -8.18
C VAL A 94 13.69 11.00 -8.23
N ILE A 95 13.92 9.82 -7.63
CA ILE A 95 12.86 8.78 -7.65
C ILE A 95 12.36 8.44 -6.25
N GLU A 96 11.23 9.04 -5.91
CA GLU A 96 10.37 8.62 -4.81
C GLU A 96 9.93 7.17 -5.03
N GLN A 97 10.39 6.25 -4.16
CA GLN A 97 10.01 4.85 -4.27
C GLN A 97 8.65 4.64 -3.62
N VAL A 98 7.62 4.41 -4.43
CA VAL A 98 6.29 4.04 -3.91
C VAL A 98 6.32 2.61 -3.39
N LEU A 99 5.96 2.45 -2.11
CA LEU A 99 5.91 1.16 -1.43
C LEU A 99 4.54 0.50 -1.58
N VAL A 100 3.48 1.30 -1.49
CA VAL A 100 2.09 0.88 -1.68
C VAL A 100 1.25 2.06 -2.15
N ALA A 101 0.20 1.80 -2.91
CA ALA A 101 -0.76 2.79 -3.40
C ALA A 101 -2.21 2.41 -3.05
N ASN A 102 -3.11 3.40 -3.09
CA ASN A 102 -4.55 3.23 -2.90
C ASN A 102 -4.90 2.54 -1.57
N VAL A 103 -4.33 3.03 -0.47
CA VAL A 103 -4.59 2.55 0.89
C VAL A 103 -5.38 3.58 1.67
N ASP A 104 -6.42 3.13 2.37
CA ASP A 104 -7.27 4.02 3.16
C ASP A 104 -6.82 4.10 4.62
N LEU A 105 -6.05 3.11 5.08
CA LEU A 105 -5.63 2.95 6.48
C LEU A 105 -4.18 2.46 6.59
N VAL A 106 -3.40 3.12 7.45
CA VAL A 106 -2.04 2.77 7.84
C VAL A 106 -2.00 2.44 9.34
N LEU A 107 -1.58 1.21 9.65
CA LEU A 107 -1.40 0.74 11.02
C LEU A 107 0.08 0.82 11.42
N ILE A 108 0.40 1.68 12.38
CA ILE A 108 1.74 1.75 12.99
C ILE A 108 1.76 0.81 14.19
N VAL A 109 2.37 -0.37 14.00
CA VAL A 109 2.38 -1.43 15.02
C VAL A 109 3.64 -1.35 15.89
N HIS A 110 3.46 -1.23 17.20
CA HIS A 110 4.54 -1.29 18.19
C HIS A 110 4.34 -2.45 19.17
N GLY A 111 5.43 -3.13 19.51
CA GLY A 111 5.41 -4.20 20.52
C GLY A 111 5.83 -3.65 21.88
N LEU A 112 5.03 -3.90 22.90
CA LEU A 112 5.26 -3.37 24.26
C LEU A 112 6.40 -4.07 25.02
N ASP A 113 6.95 -5.16 24.47
CA ASP A 113 8.12 -5.86 25.02
C ASP A 113 9.45 -5.10 24.83
N ARG A 114 9.38 -3.85 24.36
CA ARG A 114 10.51 -2.94 24.19
C ARG A 114 10.06 -1.47 24.32
N PRO A 115 10.95 -0.58 24.76
CA PRO A 115 10.67 0.86 24.81
C PRO A 115 10.27 1.40 23.43
N LEU A 116 9.32 2.32 23.39
CA LEU A 116 8.97 3.08 22.19
C LEU A 116 9.97 4.22 21.98
N PRO A 117 10.71 4.27 20.87
CA PRO A 117 11.56 5.43 20.59
C PRO A 117 10.71 6.54 19.93
N PRO A 118 10.51 7.71 20.58
CA PRO A 118 9.58 8.74 20.10
C PRO A 118 9.87 9.19 18.67
N GLY A 119 11.14 9.46 18.35
CA GLY A 119 11.54 9.88 17.00
C GLY A 119 11.29 8.83 15.91
N ARG A 120 11.13 7.54 16.27
CA ARG A 120 10.70 6.52 15.30
C ARG A 120 9.20 6.61 15.05
N LEU A 121 8.40 6.80 16.09
CA LEU A 121 6.96 6.98 15.96
C LEU A 121 6.65 8.24 15.15
N GLU A 122 7.26 9.37 15.49
CA GLU A 122 7.10 10.64 14.77
C GLU A 122 7.35 10.47 13.26
N ARG A 123 8.43 9.78 12.89
CA ARG A 123 8.73 9.51 11.49
C ARG A 123 7.67 8.66 10.79
N PHE A 124 7.13 7.65 11.47
CA PHE A 124 6.07 6.82 10.88
C PHE A 124 4.75 7.56 10.77
N LEU A 125 4.41 8.38 11.76
CA LEU A 125 3.25 9.26 11.72
C LEU A 125 3.32 10.20 10.52
N VAL A 126 4.47 10.85 10.30
CA VAL A 126 4.68 11.70 9.12
C VAL A 126 4.47 10.93 7.82
N VAL A 127 5.05 9.73 7.68
CA VAL A 127 4.88 8.92 6.47
C VAL A 127 3.43 8.49 6.26
N GLY A 128 2.73 8.12 7.34
CA GLY A 128 1.30 7.78 7.28
C GLY A 128 0.45 8.96 6.83
N TRP A 129 0.64 10.13 7.43
CA TRP A 129 -0.15 11.31 7.09
C TRP A 129 0.18 11.90 5.71
N ASP A 130 1.44 11.83 5.25
CA ASP A 130 1.83 12.28 3.90
C ASP A 130 1.11 11.48 2.81
N SER A 131 0.70 10.24 3.11
CA SER A 131 -0.14 9.44 2.21
C SER A 131 -1.60 9.88 2.18
N GLY A 132 -2.09 10.66 3.14
CA GLY A 132 -3.51 11.01 3.25
C GLY A 132 -4.43 9.86 3.70
N ALA A 133 -3.88 8.69 4.02
CA ALA A 133 -4.60 7.60 4.67
C ALA A 133 -4.91 7.92 6.14
N GLU A 134 -5.94 7.28 6.69
CA GLU A 134 -6.17 7.24 8.12
C GLU A 134 -4.97 6.54 8.82
N VAL A 135 -4.55 7.05 9.97
CA VAL A 135 -3.39 6.52 10.71
C VAL A 135 -3.82 6.09 12.09
N VAL A 136 -3.54 4.83 12.44
CA VAL A 136 -3.83 4.24 13.75
C VAL A 136 -2.57 3.62 14.33
N VAL A 137 -2.32 3.80 15.62
CA VAL A 137 -1.22 3.15 16.34
C VAL A 137 -1.74 1.92 17.06
N VAL A 138 -1.12 0.77 16.83
CA VAL A 138 -1.51 -0.50 17.44
C VAL A 138 -0.43 -0.97 18.41
N LEU A 139 -0.79 -1.13 19.68
CA LEU A 139 0.07 -1.59 20.76
C LEU A 139 -0.12 -3.09 20.99
N THR A 140 0.81 -3.87 20.46
CA THR A 140 0.78 -5.34 20.59
C THR A 140 1.45 -5.81 21.87
N LYS A 141 1.08 -7.02 22.32
CA LYS A 141 1.59 -7.66 23.55
C LYS A 141 1.12 -6.99 24.85
N ALA A 142 0.01 -6.25 24.81
CA ALA A 142 -0.58 -5.60 25.99
C ALA A 142 -1.03 -6.61 27.06
N ASP A 143 -1.30 -7.86 26.68
CA ASP A 143 -1.58 -8.97 27.60
C ASP A 143 -0.39 -9.32 28.52
N ARG A 144 0.83 -9.00 28.08
CA ARG A 144 2.08 -9.28 28.81
C ARG A 144 2.65 -8.06 29.53
N GLU A 145 2.37 -6.87 29.01
CA GLU A 145 2.95 -5.60 29.46
C GLU A 145 1.84 -4.53 29.67
N PRO A 146 0.90 -4.74 30.61
CA PRO A 146 -0.28 -3.88 30.76
C PRO A 146 0.06 -2.47 31.25
N GLU A 147 1.07 -2.31 32.13
CA GLU A 147 1.54 -0.99 32.57
C GLU A 147 2.17 -0.21 31.40
N ALA A 148 3.00 -0.87 30.59
CA ALA A 148 3.61 -0.27 29.42
C ALA A 148 2.56 0.15 28.39
N ALA A 149 1.46 -0.60 28.24
CA ALA A 149 0.36 -0.24 27.35
C ALA A 149 -0.22 1.14 27.71
N ILE A 150 -0.44 1.40 29.01
CA ILE A 150 -0.97 2.68 29.50
C ILE A 150 0.03 3.81 29.24
N GLU A 151 1.29 3.61 29.62
CA GLU A 151 2.35 4.63 29.49
C GLU A 151 2.64 4.98 28.03
N VAL A 152 2.76 3.97 27.16
CA VAL A 152 3.02 4.18 25.74
C VAL A 152 1.81 4.81 25.06
N ALA A 153 0.58 4.40 25.38
CA ALA A 153 -0.62 5.05 24.84
C ALA A 153 -0.72 6.52 25.24
N ALA A 154 -0.37 6.87 26.48
CA ALA A 154 -0.31 8.27 26.91
C ALA A 154 0.76 9.06 26.12
N THR A 155 1.92 8.45 25.88
CA THR A 155 3.00 9.05 25.08
C THR A 155 2.55 9.29 23.63
N VAL A 156 1.88 8.31 23.00
CA VAL A 156 1.35 8.43 21.64
C VAL A 156 0.34 9.58 21.57
N ARG A 157 -0.65 9.64 22.48
CA ARG A 157 -1.66 10.70 22.51
C ARG A 157 -1.07 12.09 22.77
N ALA A 158 0.03 12.17 23.53
CA ALA A 158 0.73 13.43 23.74
C ALA A 158 1.45 13.93 22.47
N LEU A 159 1.95 13.01 21.63
CA LEU A 159 2.63 13.33 20.36
C LEU A 159 1.64 13.56 19.21
N ALA A 160 0.54 12.80 19.17
CA ALA A 160 -0.47 12.82 18.13
C ALA A 160 -1.87 12.63 18.75
N PRO A 161 -2.52 13.73 19.20
CA PRO A 161 -3.81 13.68 19.88
C PRO A 161 -4.95 13.09 19.04
N ASP A 162 -4.90 13.29 17.72
CA ASP A 162 -5.96 12.88 16.78
C ASP A 162 -5.78 11.45 16.25
N VAL A 163 -4.73 10.73 16.68
CA VAL A 163 -4.46 9.36 16.25
C VAL A 163 -5.10 8.38 17.21
N GLU A 164 -5.90 7.47 16.66
CA GLU A 164 -6.46 6.36 17.43
C GLU A 164 -5.34 5.42 17.91
N VAL A 165 -5.47 4.94 19.14
CA VAL A 165 -4.54 3.98 19.76
C VAL A 165 -5.32 2.74 20.17
N LEU A 166 -4.98 1.61 19.54
CA LEU A 166 -5.55 0.28 19.78
C LEU A 166 -4.62 -0.60 20.61
#